data_AF-A0A662PPE9-F1
#
_entry.id   AF-A0A662PPE9-F1
#
_cell.length_a   1.000
_cell.length_b   1.000
_cell.length_c   1.000
_cell.angle_alpha   90.00
_cell.angle_beta   90.00
_cell.angle_gamma   90.00
#
_symmetry.space_group_name_H-M   'P 1'
#
loop_
_entity.id
_entity.type
_entity.pdbx_description
1 polymer ?
#
loop_
_entity_poly.entity_id
_entity_poly.type
_entity_poly.pdbx_seq_one_letter_code
_entity_poly.pdbx_strand_id
1 'polypeptide(L)'
;MELAIALAIALTIILLIYLFGRAISPTSPKSKDKLMPYACGENFPPARSPVRLLLFNFAALFMVLDVIALFLAFTIGIPPVYKPEIISLILIYGIILAIAIHLLGRR
;
A
#
# COMPACT_ATOMS: atom_id res chain seq x y z
N MET A 1 24.59 -7.68 -1.35
CA MET A 1 24.25 -8.93 -2.06
C MET A 1 23.22 -9.73 -1.26
N GLU A 2 23.41 -9.90 0.04
CA GLU A 2 22.44 -10.52 0.97
C GLU A 2 20.97 -10.11 0.76
N LEU A 3 20.67 -8.81 0.70
CA LEU A 3 19.28 -8.34 0.52
C LEU A 3 18.68 -8.77 -0.83
N ALA A 4 19.47 -8.74 -1.89
CA ALA A 4 19.02 -9.18 -3.22
C ALA A 4 18.79 -10.70 -3.25
N ILE A 5 19.65 -11.46 -2.59
CA ILE A 5 19.50 -12.91 -2.45
C ILE A 5 18.23 -13.24 -1.63
N ALA A 6 18.02 -12.55 -0.50
CA ALA A 6 16.83 -12.73 0.32
C ALA A 6 15.53 -12.41 -0.45
N LEU A 7 15.51 -11.31 -1.21
CA LEU A 7 14.37 -10.96 -2.07
C LEU A 7 14.13 -12.02 -3.15
N ALA A 8 15.20 -12.47 -3.82
CA ALA A 8 15.10 -13.51 -4.85
C ALA A 8 14.54 -14.83 -4.28
N ILE A 9 15.00 -15.23 -3.10
CA ILE A 9 14.49 -16.41 -2.39
C ILE A 9 13.01 -16.24 -2.06
N ALA A 10 12.61 -15.09 -1.49
CA ALA A 10 11.22 -14.83 -1.15
C ALA A 10 10.30 -14.89 -2.37
N LEU A 11 10.68 -14.25 -3.47
CA LEU A 11 9.93 -14.28 -4.73
C LEU A 11 9.86 -15.70 -5.31
N THR A 12 10.96 -16.45 -5.26
CA THR A 12 11.01 -17.84 -5.71
C THR A 12 10.05 -18.71 -4.91
N ILE A 13 10.06 -18.60 -3.58
CA ILE A 13 9.15 -19.34 -2.70
C ILE A 13 7.70 -19.01 -3.03
N ILE A 14 7.35 -17.73 -3.18
CA ILE A 14 6.00 -17.30 -3.56
C ILE A 14 5.59 -17.95 -4.88
N LEU A 15 6.43 -17.88 -5.91
CA LEU A 15 6.14 -18.48 -7.21
C LEU A 15 5.93 -19.99 -7.11
N LEU A 16 6.80 -20.70 -6.37
CA LEU A 16 6.65 -22.14 -6.17
C LEU A 16 5.32 -22.47 -5.48
N ILE A 17 4.92 -21.73 -4.44
CA ILE A 17 3.62 -21.93 -3.77
C ILE A 17 2.47 -21.78 -4.76
N TYR A 18 2.46 -20.74 -5.59
CA TYR A 18 1.40 -20.54 -6.59
C TYR A 18 1.40 -21.62 -7.68
N LEU A 19 2.58 -22.03 -8.16
CA LEU A 19 2.71 -23.05 -9.20
C LEU A 19 2.28 -24.43 -8.69
N PHE A 20 2.80 -24.87 -7.54
CA PHE A 20 2.43 -26.15 -6.93
C PHE A 20 0.98 -26.15 -6.46
N GLY A 21 0.51 -25.06 -5.84
CA GLY A 21 -0.88 -24.91 -5.43
C GLY A 21 -1.83 -25.07 -6.61
N ARG A 22 -1.52 -24.44 -7.75
CA ARG A 22 -2.28 -24.61 -9.00
C ARG A 22 -2.19 -26.04 -9.55
N ALA A 23 -1.01 -26.65 -9.54
CA ALA A 23 -0.79 -27.97 -10.13
C ALA A 23 -1.45 -29.11 -9.33
N ILE A 24 -1.48 -29.01 -8.00
CA ILE A 24 -2.00 -30.04 -7.10
C ILE A 24 -3.51 -29.86 -6.85
N SER A 25 -4.04 -28.63 -6.96
CA SER A 25 -5.46 -28.37 -6.69
C SER A 25 -6.40 -29.12 -7.65
N PRO A 26 -7.55 -29.63 -7.16
CA PRO A 26 -8.59 -30.19 -8.04
C PRO A 26 -9.13 -29.11 -8.97
N THR A 27 -8.93 -29.26 -10.27
CA THR A 27 -9.40 -28.30 -11.28
C THR A 27 -10.73 -28.75 -11.89
N SER A 28 -11.86 -28.26 -11.34
CA SER A 28 -13.16 -28.51 -11.97
C SER A 28 -13.34 -27.66 -13.26
N PRO A 29 -14.11 -28.12 -14.26
CA PRO A 29 -14.36 -27.38 -15.49
C PRO A 29 -14.83 -25.95 -15.25
N LYS A 30 -14.41 -25.02 -16.11
CA LYS A 30 -14.83 -23.62 -16.05
C LYS A 30 -16.23 -23.47 -16.64
N SER A 31 -17.26 -23.79 -15.86
CA SER A 31 -18.66 -23.51 -16.23
C SER A 31 -19.00 -22.03 -16.03
N LYS A 32 -20.06 -21.55 -16.69
CA LYS A 32 -20.56 -20.18 -16.53
C LYS A 32 -20.85 -19.86 -15.05
N ASP A 33 -21.56 -20.75 -14.37
CA ASP A 33 -21.97 -20.56 -12.97
C ASP A 33 -20.78 -20.55 -12.00
N LYS A 34 -19.72 -21.32 -12.28
CA LYS A 34 -18.48 -21.32 -11.49
C LYS A 34 -17.71 -20.02 -11.61
N LEU A 35 -17.78 -19.36 -12.77
CA LEU A 35 -17.08 -18.11 -13.05
C LEU A 35 -17.89 -16.87 -12.65
N MET A 36 -19.16 -17.04 -12.25
CA MET A 36 -19.98 -15.93 -11.80
C MET A 36 -19.50 -15.38 -10.45
N PRO A 37 -19.63 -14.06 -10.21
CA PRO A 37 -19.31 -13.47 -8.91
C PRO A 37 -20.14 -14.10 -7.80
N TYR A 38 -19.51 -14.29 -6.65
CA TYR A 38 -20.24 -14.73 -5.46
C TYR A 38 -21.18 -13.61 -4.99
N ALA A 39 -22.49 -13.90 -4.99
CA ALA A 39 -23.54 -13.02 -4.47
C ALA A 39 -24.49 -13.80 -3.56
N CYS A 40 -23.94 -14.52 -2.57
CA CYS A 40 -24.74 -15.34 -1.64
C CYS A 40 -25.67 -16.37 -2.31
N GLY A 41 -25.31 -16.85 -3.52
CA GLY A 41 -26.12 -17.77 -4.31
C GLY A 41 -27.13 -17.11 -5.25
N GLU A 42 -27.25 -15.78 -5.23
CA GLU A 42 -28.09 -15.03 -6.15
C GLU A 42 -27.40 -14.84 -7.51
N ASN A 43 -28.21 -14.80 -8.58
CA ASN A 43 -27.72 -14.45 -9.90
C ASN A 43 -27.65 -12.93 -10.04
N PHE A 44 -26.53 -12.36 -9.57
CA PHE A 44 -26.28 -10.92 -9.62
C PHE A 44 -25.24 -10.59 -10.71
N PRO A 45 -25.50 -9.59 -11.58
CA PRO A 45 -24.54 -9.22 -12.60
C PRO A 45 -23.26 -8.66 -11.97
N PRO A 46 -22.07 -8.93 -12.54
CA PRO A 46 -20.84 -8.30 -12.08
C PRO A 46 -20.95 -6.78 -12.22
N ALA A 47 -21.02 -6.08 -11.09
CA ALA A 47 -21.12 -4.63 -11.03
C ALA A 47 -19.96 -4.05 -10.22
N ARG A 48 -19.39 -2.95 -10.69
CA ARG A 48 -18.48 -2.12 -9.89
C ARG A 48 -19.33 -1.16 -9.08
N SER A 49 -19.60 -1.51 -7.83
CA SER A 49 -20.31 -0.62 -6.92
C SER A 49 -19.39 0.52 -6.46
N PRO A 50 -19.86 1.78 -6.40
CA PRO A 50 -19.10 2.84 -5.75
C PRO A 50 -18.88 2.49 -4.29
N VAL A 51 -17.62 2.34 -3.89
CA VAL A 51 -17.26 2.04 -2.49
C VAL A 51 -17.01 3.34 -1.75
N ARG A 52 -17.66 3.52 -0.61
CA ARG A 52 -17.36 4.64 0.29
C ARG A 52 -16.00 4.40 0.95
N LEU A 53 -15.06 5.32 0.74
CA LEU A 53 -13.74 5.29 1.39
C LEU A 53 -13.82 5.92 2.78
N LEU A 54 -14.17 5.13 3.80
CA LEU A 54 -14.32 5.63 5.18
C LEU A 54 -13.03 6.26 5.73
N LEU A 55 -11.87 5.73 5.32
CA LEU A 55 -10.56 6.13 5.83
C LEU A 55 -9.75 6.99 4.85
N PHE A 56 -10.41 7.67 3.92
CA PHE A 56 -9.71 8.51 2.94
C PHE A 56 -8.83 9.59 3.59
N ASN A 57 -9.33 10.24 4.64
CA ASN A 57 -8.55 11.24 5.38
C ASN A 57 -7.34 10.64 6.08
N PHE A 58 -7.45 9.39 6.56
CA PHE A 58 -6.31 8.68 7.15
C PHE A 58 -5.26 8.34 6.08
N ALA A 59 -5.68 7.88 4.90
CA ALA A 59 -4.76 7.64 3.79
C ALA A 59 -4.03 8.93 3.36
N ALA A 60 -4.73 10.07 3.31
CA ALA A 60 -4.12 11.36 3.03
C ALA A 60 -3.11 11.78 4.10
N LEU A 61 -3.42 11.60 5.39
CA LEU A 61 -2.47 11.86 6.49
C LEU A 61 -1.25 10.94 6.42
N PHE A 62 -1.46 9.66 6.08
CA PHE A 62 -0.38 8.70 5.89
C PHE A 62 0.58 9.13 4.79
N MET A 63 0.09 9.66 3.67
CA MET A 63 0.94 10.19 2.59
C MET A 63 1.85 11.35 3.07
N VAL A 64 1.34 12.24 3.92
CA VAL A 64 2.15 13.34 4.48
C VAL A 64 3.24 12.79 5.41
N LEU A 65 2.91 11.80 6.24
CA LEU A 65 3.87 11.12 7.10
C LEU A 65 4.94 10.37 6.29
N ASP A 66 4.58 9.74 5.18
CA ASP A 66 5.50 9.03 4.29
C ASP A 66 6.53 9.97 3.65
N VAL A 67 6.10 11.16 3.21
CA VAL A 67 7.01 12.21 2.70
C VAL A 67 7.97 12.69 3.79
N ILE A 68 7.49 12.89 5.03
CA ILE A 68 8.35 13.25 6.15
C ILE A 68 9.37 12.14 6.44
N ALA A 69 8.95 10.87 6.43
CA ALA A 69 9.83 9.73 6.62
C ALA A 69 10.92 9.65 5.53
N LEU A 70 10.56 9.94 4.27
CA LEU A 70 11.51 10.04 3.17
C LEU A 70 12.56 11.14 3.41
N PHE A 71 12.13 12.33 3.84
CA PHE A 71 13.07 13.42 4.15
C PHE A 71 13.97 13.09 5.35
N LEU A 72 13.44 12.43 6.38
CA LEU A 72 14.25 11.92 7.48
C LEU A 72 15.31 10.94 6.97
N ALA A 73 14.96 10.01 6.07
CA ALA A 73 15.92 9.11 5.46
C ALA A 73 17.01 9.88 4.69
N PHE A 74 16.66 10.95 3.99
CA PHE A 74 17.63 11.81 3.30
C PHE A 74 18.54 12.61 4.24
N THR A 75 18.26 12.69 5.54
CA THR A 75 19.23 13.29 6.48
C THR A 75 20.43 12.37 6.77
N ILE A 76 20.32 11.08 6.45
CA ILE A 76 21.32 10.06 6.74
C ILE A 76 22.40 10.08 5.65
N GLY A 77 23.65 10.29 6.05
CA GLY A 77 24.80 10.18 5.14
C GLY A 77 24.99 11.33 4.14
N ILE A 78 24.19 12.41 4.21
CA ILE A 78 24.34 13.56 3.30
C ILE A 78 25.39 14.58 3.79
N PRO A 79 26.02 15.33 2.86
CA PRO A 79 26.91 16.44 3.21
C PRO A 79 26.21 17.47 4.12
N PRO A 80 26.91 18.04 5.12
CA PRO A 80 26.33 19.01 6.04
C PRO A 80 25.69 20.24 5.37
N VAL A 81 26.17 20.62 4.19
CA VAL A 81 25.67 21.78 3.42
C VAL A 81 24.19 21.65 3.07
N TYR A 82 23.69 20.44 2.77
CA TYR A 82 22.30 20.22 2.36
C TYR A 82 21.35 19.91 3.54
N LYS A 83 21.89 19.62 4.73
CA LYS A 83 21.07 19.27 5.90
C LYS A 83 20.07 20.35 6.31
N PRO A 84 20.41 21.65 6.33
CA PRO A 84 19.46 22.70 6.72
C PRO A 84 18.23 22.77 5.83
N GLU A 85 18.39 22.54 4.53
CA GLU A 85 17.30 22.56 3.54
C GLU A 85 16.33 21.41 3.78
N ILE A 86 16.87 20.19 3.99
CA ILE A 86 16.04 19.01 4.29
C ILE A 86 15.33 19.14 5.63
N ILE A 87 16.00 19.66 6.67
CA ILE A 87 15.37 19.94 7.97
C ILE A 87 14.22 20.95 7.80
N SER A 88 14.43 21.99 6.97
CA SER A 88 13.39 22.99 6.69
C SER A 88 12.17 22.35 6.01
N LEU A 89 12.37 21.43 5.06
CA LEU A 89 11.29 20.66 4.44
C LEU A 89 10.54 19.79 5.46
N ILE A 90 11.25 19.10 6.35
CA ILE A 90 10.65 18.31 7.44
C ILE A 90 9.76 19.20 8.32
N LEU A 91 10.25 20.39 8.70
CA LEU A 91 9.48 21.32 9.53
C LEU A 91 8.23 21.84 8.80
N ILE A 92 8.35 22.21 7.52
CA ILE A 92 7.20 22.67 6.72
C ILE A 92 6.14 21.57 6.63
N TYR A 93 6.53 20.34 6.29
CA TYR A 93 5.59 19.22 6.21
C TYR A 93 5.03 18.84 7.59
N GLY A 94 5.79 19.00 8.67
CA GLY A 94 5.32 18.85 10.04
C GLY A 94 4.22 19.86 10.40
N ILE A 95 4.36 21.12 9.97
CA ILE A 95 3.33 22.15 10.15
C ILE A 95 2.08 21.80 9.33
N ILE A 96 2.24 21.39 8.07
CA ILE A 96 1.12 20.94 7.22
C ILE A 96 0.37 19.79 7.89
N LEU A 97 1.10 18.80 8.43
CA LEU A 97 0.52 17.69 9.17
C LEU A 97 -0.26 18.16 10.40
N ALA A 98 0.31 19.05 11.21
CA ALA A 98 -0.35 19.60 12.40
C ALA A 98 -1.64 20.35 12.04
N ILE A 99 -1.62 21.16 10.98
CA ILE A 99 -2.80 21.85 10.46
C ILE A 99 -3.84 20.84 9.97
N ALA A 100 -3.43 19.84 9.19
CA ALA A 100 -4.32 18.82 8.67
C ALA A 100 -5.03 18.05 9.80
N ILE A 101 -4.29 17.65 10.85
CA ILE A 101 -4.86 17.00 12.04
C ILE A 101 -5.81 17.94 12.77
N HIS A 102 -5.42 19.20 12.98
CA HIS A 102 -6.27 20.18 13.64
C HIS A 102 -7.60 20.41 12.88
N LEU A 103 -7.54 20.54 11.56
CA LEU A 103 -8.73 20.70 10.72
C LEU A 103 -9.61 19.45 10.71
N LEU A 104 -8.99 18.26 10.74
CA LEU A 104 -9.72 17.01 10.78
C LEU A 104 -10.40 16.77 12.13
N GLY A 105 -9.75 17.10 13.25
CA GLY A 105 -10.30 16.96 14.60
C GLY A 105 -11.37 17.99 14.98
N ARG A 106 -11.57 19.02 14.16
CA ARG A 106 -12.67 20.00 14.32
C ARG A 106 -13.97 19.59 13.63
N ARG A 107 -13.96 18.49 12.88
CA ARG A 107 -15.15 17.89 12.26
C ARG A 107 -15.71 16.79 13.15
#